data_AF-A0A969D0U8-F1
#
_entry.id   AF-A0A969D0U8-F1
#
_cell.length_a   1.000
_cell.length_b   1.000
_cell.length_c   1.000
_cell.angle_alpha   90.00
_cell.angle_beta   90.00
_cell.angle_gamma   90.00
#
_symmetry.space_group_name_H-M   'P 1'
#
loop_
_entity.id
_entity.type
_entity.pdbx_description
1 polymer ?
#
loop_
_entity_poly.entity_id
_entity_poly.type
_entity_poly.pdbx_seq_one_letter_code
_entity_poly.pdbx_strand_id
1 'polypeptide(L)'
;MITVYVPCDASAVSLGADEVAHAIQAEADKANTAIKIIRNGSRGLFWLEPMVEVATPQGRIAYGPVSESDVAGLFAAGFLQGAEHALRLGKPEEIPYLKNQERLTFERCGVIDPLSIEDYIAHGGYRGLANALKTQPADIVTAVTESGLRGRGGAGFPTGIKWKTVLGCKADQKYIVCNADEGDSGTFADRMIMEGDPLVLIEGMTIAGIATGATYGYIYIRSEYPHAIAKVETAINACAHMIEPFVVEVRVGAGAYVCGEETSLLNSLEGKHSLPAQSSAVPGHARLRGPATAVNNVETLCNVPHIVLRGAVWYAGIGPPKSTGPRLFSVTQAGAPCNTTLTPTEAGTRLVSCAIGLYATIESKELGGARYGWRHDDREAPSSCSPKTQ
;
A
#
# COMPACT_ATOMS: atom_id res chain seq x y z
N MET A 1 22.95 12.81 -17.65
CA MET A 1 22.91 11.93 -16.47
C MET A 1 21.78 10.95 -16.67
N ILE A 2 22.04 9.64 -16.55
CA ILE A 2 21.05 8.58 -16.81
C ILE A 2 20.45 8.14 -15.47
N THR A 3 19.12 8.03 -15.39
CA THR A 3 18.45 7.58 -14.16
C THR A 3 18.25 6.08 -14.19
N VAL A 4 18.71 5.39 -13.15
CA VAL A 4 18.50 3.97 -12.90
C VAL A 4 17.67 3.82 -11.64
N TYR A 5 16.74 2.88 -11.62
CA TYR A 5 15.82 2.59 -10.52
C TYR A 5 16.15 1.21 -9.98
N VAL A 6 16.43 1.12 -8.68
CA VAL A 6 16.70 -0.13 -7.98
C VAL A 6 15.83 -0.19 -6.73
N PRO A 7 14.87 -1.12 -6.63
CA PRO A 7 13.92 -1.13 -5.54
C PRO A 7 14.56 -1.20 -4.14
N CYS A 8 13.93 -0.56 -3.16
CA CYS A 8 14.32 -0.59 -1.74
C CYS A 8 13.23 -1.13 -0.81
N ASP A 9 12.18 -1.76 -1.37
CA ASP A 9 11.20 -2.53 -0.60
C ASP A 9 11.89 -3.72 0.09
N ALA A 10 11.45 -4.06 1.30
CA ALA A 10 12.04 -5.14 2.08
C ALA A 10 12.14 -6.48 1.32
N SER A 11 11.18 -6.80 0.44
CA SER A 11 11.25 -8.00 -0.40
C SER A 11 12.37 -7.92 -1.43
N ALA A 12 12.56 -6.78 -2.09
CA ALA A 12 13.67 -6.60 -3.03
C ALA A 12 15.03 -6.59 -2.31
N VAL A 13 15.12 -5.91 -1.16
CA VAL A 13 16.33 -5.89 -0.31
C VAL A 13 16.69 -7.31 0.12
N SER A 14 15.71 -8.11 0.54
CA SER A 14 15.95 -9.52 0.92
C SER A 14 16.45 -10.41 -0.23
N LEU A 15 16.29 -9.96 -1.48
CA LEU A 15 16.73 -10.63 -2.70
C LEU A 15 18.01 -10.01 -3.30
N GLY A 16 18.70 -9.13 -2.58
CA GLY A 16 20.00 -8.59 -2.97
C GLY A 16 19.95 -7.23 -3.67
N ALA A 17 18.86 -6.46 -3.55
CA ALA A 17 18.73 -5.19 -4.26
C ALA A 17 19.75 -4.12 -3.82
N ASP A 18 20.23 -4.15 -2.58
CA ASP A 18 21.27 -3.21 -2.11
C ASP A 18 22.62 -3.53 -2.76
N GLU A 19 22.98 -4.80 -2.86
CA GLU A 19 24.17 -5.30 -3.55
C GLU A 19 24.12 -4.94 -5.04
N VAL A 20 22.97 -5.12 -5.69
CA VAL A 20 22.74 -4.71 -7.08
C VAL A 20 22.92 -3.21 -7.26
N ALA A 21 22.37 -2.37 -6.37
CA ALA A 21 22.54 -0.93 -6.44
C ALA A 21 24.01 -0.50 -6.31
N HIS A 22 24.75 -1.09 -5.37
CA HIS A 22 26.18 -0.84 -5.20
C HIS A 22 26.99 -1.29 -6.42
N ALA A 23 26.72 -2.48 -6.96
CA ALA A 23 27.39 -2.98 -8.16
C ALA A 23 27.12 -2.09 -9.38
N ILE A 24 25.89 -1.60 -9.56
CA ILE A 24 25.55 -0.67 -10.64
C ILE A 24 26.34 0.64 -10.52
N GLN A 25 26.44 1.21 -9.31
CA GLN A 25 27.24 2.42 -9.09
C GLN A 25 28.71 2.17 -9.39
N ALA A 26 29.26 1.05 -8.92
CA ALA A 26 30.66 0.70 -9.13
C ALA A 26 31.01 0.49 -10.62
N GLU A 27 30.15 -0.19 -11.39
CA GLU A 27 30.35 -0.34 -12.83
C GLU A 27 30.20 0.98 -13.60
N ALA A 28 29.28 1.85 -13.20
CA ALA A 28 29.15 3.19 -13.79
C ALA A 28 30.39 4.06 -13.54
N ASP A 29 30.96 4.00 -12.33
CA ASP A 29 32.19 4.71 -11.99
C ASP A 29 33.38 4.19 -12.80
N LYS A 30 33.53 2.85 -12.96
CA LYS A 30 34.55 2.25 -13.83
C LYS A 30 34.42 2.68 -15.29
N ALA A 31 33.18 2.77 -15.77
CA ALA A 31 32.87 3.23 -17.13
C ALA A 31 32.85 4.77 -17.27
N ASN A 32 33.16 5.51 -16.19
CA ASN A 32 33.13 6.97 -16.13
C ASN A 32 31.82 7.57 -16.66
N THR A 33 30.70 6.91 -16.33
CA THR A 33 29.36 7.25 -16.83
C THR A 33 28.51 7.82 -15.70
N ALA A 34 28.04 9.06 -15.87
CA ALA A 34 27.23 9.73 -14.86
C ALA A 34 25.79 9.18 -14.79
N ILE A 35 25.49 8.46 -13.72
CA ILE A 35 24.16 7.94 -13.41
C ILE A 35 23.58 8.56 -12.13
N LYS A 36 22.25 8.51 -11.99
CA LYS A 36 21.52 8.75 -10.74
C LYS A 36 20.76 7.48 -10.40
N ILE A 37 21.07 6.86 -9.26
CA ILE A 37 20.29 5.72 -8.75
C ILE A 37 19.16 6.26 -7.89
N ILE A 38 17.92 5.94 -8.27
CA ILE A 38 16.72 6.16 -7.47
C ILE A 38 16.36 4.85 -6.78
N ARG A 39 16.23 4.89 -5.46
CA ARG A 39 15.81 3.76 -4.64
C ARG A 39 14.29 3.72 -4.53
N ASN A 40 13.60 3.34 -5.60
CA ASN A 40 12.14 3.32 -5.68
C ASN A 40 11.50 2.21 -4.81
N GLY A 41 10.19 2.25 -4.64
CA GLY A 41 9.44 1.09 -4.11
C GLY A 41 9.48 -0.13 -5.06
N SER A 42 8.85 -1.24 -4.67
CA SER A 42 8.60 -2.35 -5.59
C SER A 42 7.33 -2.13 -6.42
N ARG A 43 7.33 -2.61 -7.68
CA ARG A 43 6.10 -2.69 -8.49
C ARG A 43 5.16 -3.83 -8.04
N GLY A 44 5.64 -4.77 -7.22
CA GLY A 44 4.88 -5.92 -6.71
C GLY A 44 5.01 -7.21 -7.52
N LEU A 45 6.00 -7.31 -8.41
CA LEU A 45 6.29 -8.53 -9.18
C LEU A 45 7.46 -9.26 -8.52
N PHE A 46 7.25 -9.80 -7.32
CA PHE A 46 8.35 -10.33 -6.49
C PHE A 46 9.16 -11.46 -7.14
N TRP A 47 8.64 -12.15 -8.15
CA TRP A 47 9.42 -13.14 -8.92
C TRP A 47 10.41 -12.51 -9.92
N LEU A 48 10.33 -11.20 -10.15
CA LEU A 48 11.26 -10.41 -10.97
C LEU A 48 12.15 -9.51 -10.11
N GLU A 49 11.98 -9.50 -8.78
CA GLU A 49 12.82 -8.70 -7.89
C GLU A 49 14.19 -9.37 -7.68
N PRO A 50 15.31 -8.61 -7.62
CA PRO A 50 15.42 -7.17 -7.86
C PRO A 50 15.15 -6.80 -9.34
N MET A 51 14.12 -5.98 -9.56
CA MET A 51 13.72 -5.54 -10.89
C MET A 51 14.29 -4.14 -11.16
N VAL A 52 15.43 -4.10 -11.84
CA VAL A 52 16.11 -2.85 -12.18
C VAL A 52 15.41 -2.20 -13.36
N GLU A 53 15.21 -0.88 -13.30
CA GLU A 53 14.70 -0.12 -14.44
C GLU A 53 15.63 1.01 -14.82
N VAL A 54 15.63 1.40 -16.09
CA VAL A 54 16.41 2.54 -16.59
C VAL A 54 15.50 3.50 -17.33
N ALA A 55 15.67 4.80 -17.09
CA ALA A 55 14.98 5.83 -17.86
C ALA A 55 15.59 5.95 -19.26
N THR A 56 14.76 5.80 -20.29
CA THR A 56 15.13 6.03 -21.69
C THR A 56 14.15 7.03 -22.34
N PRO A 57 14.44 7.54 -23.55
CA PRO A 57 13.49 8.40 -24.27
C PRO A 57 12.14 7.73 -24.60
N GLN A 58 12.05 6.39 -24.52
CA GLN A 58 10.82 5.64 -24.78
C GLN A 58 10.02 5.31 -23.51
N GLY A 59 10.50 5.72 -22.33
CA GLY A 59 9.95 5.35 -21.03
C GLY A 59 10.97 4.57 -20.19
N ARG A 60 10.52 3.96 -19.09
CA ARG A 60 11.37 3.06 -18.29
C ARG A 60 11.47 1.71 -19.00
N ILE A 61 12.66 1.11 -19.00
CA ILE A 61 12.89 -0.26 -19.47
C ILE A 61 13.34 -1.10 -18.28
N ALA A 62 12.68 -2.24 -18.06
CA ALA A 62 12.92 -3.14 -16.94
C ALA A 62 13.83 -4.31 -17.30
N TYR A 63 14.59 -4.75 -16.31
CA TYR A 63 15.43 -5.94 -16.29
C TYR A 63 15.20 -6.69 -14.99
N GLY A 64 15.00 -8.00 -15.02
CA GLY A 64 14.80 -8.77 -13.79
C GLY A 64 14.56 -10.27 -14.01
N PRO A 65 14.78 -11.09 -12.96
CA PRO A 65 15.44 -10.71 -11.70
C PRO A 65 16.95 -10.49 -11.90
N VAL A 66 17.49 -9.40 -11.36
CA VAL A 66 18.92 -9.05 -11.47
C VAL A 66 19.66 -9.45 -10.20
N SER A 67 20.72 -10.24 -10.33
CA SER A 67 21.68 -10.47 -9.25
C SER A 67 22.91 -9.57 -9.40
N GLU A 68 23.72 -9.45 -8.34
CA GLU A 68 25.00 -8.72 -8.37
C GLU A 68 25.89 -9.19 -9.53
N SER A 69 25.96 -10.51 -9.79
CA SER A 69 26.79 -11.09 -10.84
C SER A 69 26.34 -10.74 -12.27
N ASP A 70 25.08 -10.33 -12.46
CA ASP A 70 24.55 -9.98 -13.78
C ASP A 70 24.91 -8.55 -14.21
N VAL A 71 25.29 -7.69 -13.25
CA VAL A 71 25.46 -6.25 -13.48
C VAL A 71 26.52 -5.96 -14.53
N ALA A 72 27.69 -6.61 -14.47
CA ALA A 72 28.74 -6.42 -15.47
C ALA A 72 28.27 -6.80 -16.89
N GLY A 73 27.47 -7.87 -17.01
CA GLY A 73 26.86 -8.29 -18.28
C GLY A 73 25.83 -7.29 -18.81
N LEU A 74 25.02 -6.71 -17.93
CA LEU A 74 24.07 -5.65 -18.28
C LEU A 74 24.79 -4.40 -18.82
N PHE A 75 25.88 -3.95 -18.17
CA PHE A 75 26.69 -2.84 -18.66
C PHE A 75 27.30 -3.14 -20.03
N ALA A 76 27.87 -4.34 -20.21
CA ALA A 76 28.43 -4.76 -21.49
C ALA A 76 27.39 -4.81 -22.62
N ALA A 77 26.13 -5.15 -22.31
CA ALA A 77 25.02 -5.16 -23.25
C ALA A 77 24.46 -3.77 -23.57
N GLY A 78 24.85 -2.71 -22.83
CA GLY A 78 24.33 -1.36 -23.01
C GLY A 78 22.96 -1.15 -22.34
N PHE A 79 22.71 -1.78 -21.19
CA PHE A 79 21.41 -1.64 -20.51
C PHE A 79 21.09 -0.18 -20.16
N LEU A 80 22.08 0.70 -19.96
CA LEU A 80 21.86 2.13 -19.71
C LEU A 80 21.11 2.84 -20.86
N GLN A 81 21.05 2.23 -22.05
CA GLN A 81 20.29 2.70 -23.21
C GLN A 81 19.02 1.88 -23.46
N GLY A 82 18.66 0.95 -22.57
CA GLY A 82 17.51 0.06 -22.73
C GLY A 82 17.74 -1.10 -23.71
N ALA A 83 19.00 -1.44 -23.98
CA ALA A 83 19.40 -2.47 -24.95
C ALA A 83 18.99 -3.90 -24.54
N GLU A 84 18.96 -4.80 -25.53
CA GLU A 84 18.58 -6.20 -25.34
C GLU A 84 19.55 -6.95 -24.41
N HIS A 85 18.99 -7.77 -23.54
CA HIS A 85 19.70 -8.64 -22.59
C HIS A 85 18.78 -9.82 -22.24
N ALA A 86 19.33 -10.95 -21.79
CA ALA A 86 18.52 -12.12 -21.39
C ALA A 86 17.49 -11.79 -20.29
N LEU A 87 17.81 -10.82 -19.44
CA LEU A 87 16.95 -10.35 -18.35
C LEU A 87 15.99 -9.22 -18.76
N ARG A 88 16.00 -8.75 -20.01
CA ARG A 88 15.20 -7.60 -20.44
C ARG A 88 13.71 -7.96 -20.48
N LEU A 89 12.91 -7.14 -19.83
CA LEU A 89 11.45 -7.29 -19.71
C LEU A 89 10.69 -6.29 -20.59
N GLY A 90 11.38 -5.30 -21.15
CA GLY A 90 10.76 -4.22 -21.92
C GLY A 90 10.15 -3.15 -21.02
N LYS A 91 9.07 -2.51 -21.47
CA LYS A 91 8.37 -1.49 -20.68
C LYS A 91 7.63 -2.15 -19.50
N PRO A 92 7.91 -1.79 -18.23
CA PRO A 92 7.26 -2.41 -17.09
C PRO A 92 5.73 -2.29 -17.13
N GLU A 93 5.20 -1.15 -17.55
CA GLU A 93 3.75 -0.92 -17.70
C GLU A 93 3.09 -1.81 -18.77
N GLU A 94 3.86 -2.37 -19.71
CA GLU A 94 3.36 -3.29 -20.73
C GLU A 94 3.41 -4.75 -20.29
N ILE A 95 4.04 -5.06 -19.15
CA ILE A 95 4.02 -6.41 -18.57
C ILE A 95 2.56 -6.76 -18.29
N PRO A 96 1.99 -7.85 -18.85
CA PRO A 96 0.56 -8.16 -18.76
C PRO A 96 0.03 -8.18 -17.33
N TYR A 97 0.86 -8.59 -16.36
CA TYR A 97 0.50 -8.57 -14.94
C TYR A 97 0.21 -7.15 -14.42
N LEU A 98 0.99 -6.14 -14.82
CA LEU A 98 0.80 -4.74 -14.41
C LEU A 98 -0.25 -4.04 -15.26
N LYS A 99 -0.21 -4.24 -16.58
CA LYS A 99 -1.09 -3.60 -17.54
C LYS A 99 -2.58 -3.83 -17.25
N ASN A 100 -2.92 -5.00 -16.71
CA ASN A 100 -4.29 -5.41 -16.45
C ASN A 100 -4.77 -5.07 -15.02
N GLN A 101 -4.06 -4.21 -14.29
CA GLN A 101 -4.43 -3.79 -12.92
C GLN A 101 -5.07 -2.40 -12.89
N GLU A 102 -6.06 -2.25 -12.01
CA GLU A 102 -6.58 -0.94 -11.59
C GLU A 102 -5.81 -0.47 -10.35
N ARG A 103 -4.62 0.09 -10.55
CA ARG A 103 -3.72 0.49 -9.44
C ARG A 103 -4.08 1.86 -8.88
N LEU A 104 -5.18 1.98 -8.15
CA LEU A 104 -5.56 3.25 -7.53
C LEU A 104 -4.66 3.62 -6.34
N THR A 105 -4.70 2.82 -5.27
CA THR A 105 -3.87 3.04 -4.08
C THR A 105 -2.40 2.69 -4.30
N PHE A 106 -2.10 1.95 -5.37
CA PHE A 106 -0.75 1.50 -5.76
C PHE A 106 -0.22 2.25 -6.99
N GLU A 107 -0.82 3.39 -7.38
CA GLU A 107 -0.48 4.07 -8.65
C GLU A 107 1.00 4.51 -8.68
N ARG A 108 1.55 4.88 -7.51
CA ARG A 108 2.94 5.34 -7.36
C ARG A 108 3.90 4.27 -6.82
N CYS A 109 3.40 3.18 -6.23
CA CYS A 109 4.24 2.11 -5.71
C CYS A 109 5.11 1.51 -6.83
N GLY A 110 6.43 1.67 -6.69
CA GLY A 110 7.44 1.24 -7.66
C GLY A 110 7.76 2.24 -8.76
N VAL A 111 7.04 3.35 -8.83
CA VAL A 111 7.27 4.43 -9.79
C VAL A 111 8.15 5.53 -9.19
N ILE A 112 7.85 5.96 -7.97
CA ILE A 112 8.50 7.10 -7.31
C ILE A 112 9.65 6.68 -6.38
N ASP A 113 10.53 7.62 -6.04
CA ASP A 113 11.27 7.56 -4.78
C ASP A 113 10.28 7.75 -3.60
N PRO A 114 10.12 6.76 -2.69
CA PRO A 114 9.11 6.81 -1.63
C PRO A 114 9.33 7.94 -0.62
N LEU A 115 10.53 8.51 -0.53
CA LEU A 115 10.87 9.58 0.42
C LEU A 115 10.96 10.97 -0.24
N SER A 116 10.73 11.06 -1.55
CA SER A 116 10.75 12.32 -2.30
C SER A 116 9.37 12.96 -2.31
N ILE A 117 9.23 14.10 -1.61
CA ILE A 117 8.01 14.91 -1.66
C ILE A 117 7.79 15.45 -3.08
N GLU A 118 8.87 15.83 -3.76
CA GLU A 118 8.84 16.33 -5.13
C GLU A 118 8.31 15.28 -6.11
N ASP A 119 8.77 14.03 -6.00
CA ASP A 119 8.26 12.93 -6.83
C ASP A 119 6.79 12.67 -6.52
N TYR A 120 6.41 12.67 -5.25
CA TYR A 120 5.01 12.49 -4.84
C TYR A 120 4.09 13.55 -5.46
N ILE A 121 4.46 14.83 -5.37
CA ILE A 121 3.72 15.95 -5.97
C ILE A 121 3.69 15.84 -7.50
N ALA A 122 4.83 15.52 -8.13
CA ALA A 122 4.92 15.36 -9.58
C ALA A 122 3.97 14.28 -10.11
N HIS A 123 3.69 13.25 -9.29
CA HIS A 123 2.75 12.17 -9.58
C HIS A 123 1.35 12.41 -8.96
N GLY A 124 0.98 13.67 -8.72
CA GLY A 124 -0.38 14.05 -8.34
C GLY A 124 -0.69 13.99 -6.84
N GLY A 125 0.30 13.73 -6.00
CA GLY A 125 0.20 13.81 -4.55
C GLY A 125 -0.24 15.19 -4.05
N TYR A 126 -0.89 15.22 -2.87
CA TYR A 126 -1.47 16.39 -2.21
C TYR A 126 -2.57 17.13 -2.97
N ARG A 127 -2.96 16.69 -4.16
CA ARG A 127 -4.13 17.26 -4.86
C ARG A 127 -5.43 16.98 -4.10
N GLY A 128 -5.55 15.82 -3.47
CA GLY A 128 -6.69 15.47 -2.62
C GLY A 128 -6.75 16.34 -1.37
N LEU A 129 -5.61 16.50 -0.68
CA LEU A 129 -5.49 17.37 0.48
C LEU A 129 -5.75 18.84 0.15
N ALA A 130 -5.22 19.34 -0.97
CA ALA A 130 -5.47 20.70 -1.42
C ALA A 130 -6.97 20.97 -1.68
N ASN A 131 -7.72 19.95 -2.08
CA ASN A 131 -9.18 20.04 -2.19
C ASN A 131 -9.87 19.95 -0.82
N ALA A 132 -9.42 19.04 0.05
CA ALA A 132 -9.94 18.88 1.40
C ALA A 132 -9.85 20.17 2.23
N LEU A 133 -8.74 20.91 2.14
CA LEU A 133 -8.52 22.19 2.83
C LEU A 133 -9.54 23.28 2.44
N LYS A 134 -10.20 23.14 1.30
CA LYS A 134 -11.22 24.07 0.79
C LYS A 134 -12.64 23.55 1.00
N THR A 135 -12.80 22.35 1.54
CA THR A 135 -14.05 21.63 1.66
C THR A 135 -14.48 21.60 3.12
N GLN A 136 -15.77 21.78 3.42
CA GLN A 136 -16.24 21.68 4.79
C GLN A 136 -16.09 20.24 5.31
N PRO A 137 -15.71 20.02 6.59
CA PRO A 137 -15.54 18.68 7.14
C PRO A 137 -16.72 17.74 6.90
N ALA A 138 -17.95 18.24 7.05
CA ALA A 138 -19.18 17.48 6.82
C ALA A 138 -19.34 17.03 5.35
N ASP A 139 -18.87 17.83 4.40
CA ASP A 139 -18.92 17.51 2.97
C ASP A 139 -17.88 16.44 2.61
N ILE A 140 -16.70 16.46 3.25
CA ILE A 140 -15.70 15.39 3.11
C ILE A 140 -16.27 14.06 3.64
N VAL A 141 -16.89 14.08 4.83
CA VAL A 141 -17.56 12.90 5.39
C VAL A 141 -18.67 12.40 4.46
N THR A 142 -19.42 13.31 3.85
CA THR A 142 -20.48 12.97 2.89
C THR A 142 -19.89 12.31 1.64
N ALA A 143 -18.84 12.89 1.04
CA ALA A 143 -18.16 12.31 -0.11
C ALA A 143 -17.59 10.90 0.17
N VAL A 144 -17.01 10.67 1.35
CA VAL A 144 -16.52 9.35 1.76
C VAL A 144 -17.66 8.37 2.05
N THR A 145 -18.83 8.87 2.49
CA THR A 145 -20.02 8.03 2.69
C THR A 145 -20.62 7.61 1.35
N GLU A 146 -20.81 8.57 0.44
CA GLU A 146 -21.42 8.37 -0.88
C GLU A 146 -20.53 7.57 -1.83
N SER A 147 -19.19 7.59 -1.64
CA SER A 147 -18.27 6.74 -2.41
C SER A 147 -18.50 5.24 -2.13
N GLY A 148 -19.15 4.91 -1.02
CA GLY A 148 -19.34 3.54 -0.56
C GLY A 148 -18.07 2.91 0.00
N LEU A 149 -17.01 3.68 0.27
CA LEU A 149 -15.77 3.16 0.85
C LEU A 149 -16.06 2.40 2.16
N ARG A 150 -15.56 1.16 2.21
CA ARG A 150 -15.66 0.28 3.37
C ARG A 150 -14.26 0.04 3.94
N GLY A 151 -14.19 -0.20 5.25
CA GLY A 151 -12.96 -0.55 5.93
C GLY A 151 -12.27 -1.75 5.27
N ARG A 152 -11.02 -1.56 4.87
CA ARG A 152 -10.18 -2.53 4.16
C ARG A 152 -9.41 -3.47 5.11
N GLY A 153 -9.58 -3.35 6.42
CA GLY A 153 -9.04 -4.30 7.41
C GLY A 153 -9.87 -5.57 7.63
N GLY A 154 -10.76 -5.94 6.70
CA GLY A 154 -11.54 -7.19 6.74
C GLY A 154 -13.01 -7.04 7.13
N ALA A 155 -13.33 -6.34 8.23
CA ALA A 155 -14.72 -6.23 8.72
C ALA A 155 -15.67 -5.43 7.78
N GLY A 156 -15.12 -4.63 6.87
CA GLY A 156 -15.92 -3.93 5.87
C GLY A 156 -16.93 -2.93 6.44
N PHE A 157 -16.69 -2.32 7.61
CA PHE A 157 -17.60 -1.29 8.14
C PHE A 157 -17.55 -0.03 7.26
N PRO A 158 -18.67 0.65 6.95
CA PRO A 158 -18.67 1.86 6.12
C PRO A 158 -17.84 3.00 6.73
N THR A 159 -16.82 3.46 5.99
CA THR A 159 -15.84 4.43 6.50
C THR A 159 -16.49 5.79 6.83
N GLY A 160 -17.37 6.27 5.94
CA GLY A 160 -18.05 7.56 6.14
C GLY A 160 -18.98 7.57 7.36
N ILE A 161 -19.63 6.45 7.69
CA ILE A 161 -20.44 6.33 8.92
C ILE A 161 -19.56 6.43 10.16
N LYS A 162 -18.40 5.75 10.18
CA LYS A 162 -17.43 5.83 11.27
C LYS A 162 -16.98 7.28 11.48
N TRP A 163 -16.65 7.99 10.40
CA TRP A 163 -16.21 9.39 10.47
C TRP A 163 -17.33 10.35 10.89
N LYS A 164 -18.56 10.12 10.44
CA LYS A 164 -19.73 10.90 10.86
C LYS A 164 -19.93 10.85 12.38
N THR A 165 -19.76 9.68 12.98
CA THR A 165 -19.82 9.52 14.45
C THR A 165 -18.75 10.37 15.14
N VAL A 166 -17.49 10.27 14.70
CA VAL A 166 -16.37 11.02 15.32
C VAL A 166 -16.53 12.53 15.10
N LEU A 167 -16.98 12.97 13.92
CA LEU A 167 -17.30 14.36 13.64
C LEU A 167 -18.36 14.91 14.62
N GLY A 168 -19.42 14.13 14.88
CA GLY A 168 -20.50 14.51 15.79
C GLY A 168 -20.14 14.48 17.28
N CYS A 169 -19.00 13.88 17.67
CA CYS A 169 -18.55 13.89 19.06
C CYS A 169 -18.04 15.27 19.49
N LYS A 170 -18.51 15.73 20.66
CA LYS A 170 -17.92 16.88 21.37
C LYS A 170 -16.74 16.41 22.20
N ALA A 171 -15.53 16.79 21.82
CA ALA A 171 -14.30 16.51 22.54
C ALA A 171 -13.27 17.60 22.19
N ASP A 172 -12.46 18.00 23.16
CA ASP A 172 -11.39 18.99 22.95
C ASP A 172 -10.29 18.45 22.04
N GLN A 173 -10.06 17.13 22.09
CA GLN A 173 -9.11 16.42 21.24
C GLN A 173 -9.79 15.20 20.61
N LYS A 174 -9.56 15.02 19.31
CA LYS A 174 -9.95 13.82 18.55
C LYS A 174 -8.73 13.20 17.88
N TYR A 175 -8.81 11.91 17.56
CA TYR A 175 -7.67 11.16 17.03
C TYR A 175 -8.02 10.40 15.76
N ILE A 176 -7.06 10.35 14.83
CA ILE A 176 -7.04 9.39 13.72
C ILE A 176 -6.02 8.30 14.05
N VAL A 177 -6.43 7.04 14.01
CA VAL A 177 -5.51 5.93 14.23
C VAL A 177 -5.48 5.07 12.98
N CYS A 178 -4.29 4.95 12.38
CA CYS A 178 -4.02 3.99 11.35
C CYS A 178 -3.61 2.66 11.98
N ASN A 179 -4.36 1.60 11.71
CA ASN A 179 -4.00 0.23 12.05
C ASN A 179 -3.16 -0.38 10.92
N ALA A 180 -1.87 -0.52 11.17
CA ALA A 180 -0.86 -1.11 10.29
C ALA A 180 -0.17 -2.33 10.95
N ASP A 181 -0.93 -3.08 11.76
CA ASP A 181 -0.42 -4.30 12.40
C ASP A 181 -0.29 -5.48 11.42
N GLU A 182 -0.97 -5.44 10.25
CA GLU A 182 -0.98 -6.42 9.12
C GLU A 182 -0.47 -7.83 9.54
N GLY A 183 -1.14 -8.40 10.54
CA GLY A 183 -0.64 -9.58 11.25
C GLY A 183 -0.93 -10.89 10.52
N ASP A 184 -1.83 -10.87 9.53
CA ASP A 184 -2.31 -12.04 8.81
C ASP A 184 -1.23 -12.58 7.86
N SER A 185 -0.99 -13.90 7.92
CA SER A 185 -0.08 -14.57 6.99
C SER A 185 -0.50 -14.36 5.54
N GLY A 186 0.49 -14.12 4.67
CA GLY A 186 0.25 -13.89 3.25
C GLY A 186 -0.23 -12.48 2.90
N THR A 187 -0.38 -11.58 3.87
CA THR A 187 -0.69 -10.15 3.64
C THR A 187 0.59 -9.31 3.69
N PHE A 188 0.70 -8.36 2.76
CA PHE A 188 1.84 -7.44 2.64
C PHE A 188 1.47 -6.15 1.90
N ALA A 189 0.18 -5.91 1.66
CA ALA A 189 -0.28 -4.78 0.87
C ALA A 189 -0.10 -3.47 1.64
N ASP A 190 -0.39 -3.49 2.94
CA ASP A 190 -0.18 -2.32 3.81
C ASP A 190 1.31 -2.02 3.95
N ARG A 191 2.14 -3.06 4.12
CA ARG A 191 3.61 -2.94 4.10
C ARG A 191 4.09 -2.23 2.84
N MET A 192 3.67 -2.70 1.67
CA MET A 192 4.09 -2.14 0.38
C MET A 192 3.71 -0.65 0.22
N ILE A 193 2.56 -0.21 0.76
CA ILE A 193 2.21 1.22 0.74
C ILE A 193 3.14 2.00 1.65
N MET A 194 3.31 1.56 2.90
CA MET A 194 4.18 2.25 3.85
C MET A 194 5.64 2.31 3.38
N GLU A 195 6.07 1.33 2.61
CA GLU A 195 7.43 1.27 2.07
C GLU A 195 7.62 1.93 0.71
N GLY A 196 6.56 2.02 -0.11
CA GLY A 196 6.64 2.43 -1.52
C GLY A 196 5.95 3.75 -1.84
N ASP A 197 5.02 4.21 -1.00
CA ASP A 197 4.29 5.47 -1.13
C ASP A 197 3.80 5.98 0.24
N PRO A 198 4.67 6.15 1.27
CA PRO A 198 4.24 6.52 2.62
C PRO A 198 3.46 7.85 2.69
N LEU A 199 3.74 8.78 1.76
CA LEU A 199 3.10 10.09 1.73
C LEU A 199 1.59 10.02 1.42
N VAL A 200 1.10 9.01 0.68
CA VAL A 200 -0.36 8.84 0.45
C VAL A 200 -1.11 8.44 1.73
N LEU A 201 -0.47 7.65 2.59
CA LEU A 201 -1.04 7.31 3.89
C LEU A 201 -1.16 8.56 4.76
N ILE A 202 -0.10 9.36 4.83
CA ILE A 202 -0.07 10.60 5.60
C ILE A 202 -1.09 11.61 5.05
N GLU A 203 -1.19 11.75 3.72
CA GLU A 203 -2.21 12.57 3.08
C GLU A 203 -3.63 12.12 3.46
N GLY A 204 -3.91 10.81 3.35
CA GLY A 204 -5.20 10.23 3.72
C GLY A 204 -5.56 10.44 5.19
N MET A 205 -4.59 10.31 6.09
CA MET A 205 -4.76 10.59 7.52
C MET A 205 -5.03 12.07 7.79
N THR A 206 -4.33 12.97 7.09
CA THR A 206 -4.52 14.42 7.22
C THR A 206 -5.93 14.81 6.78
N ILE A 207 -6.40 14.27 5.65
CA ILE A 207 -7.78 14.48 5.18
C ILE A 207 -8.80 13.92 6.18
N ALA A 208 -8.54 12.75 6.76
CA ALA A 208 -9.39 12.19 7.82
C ALA A 208 -9.42 13.11 9.07
N GLY A 209 -8.28 13.70 9.42
CA GLY A 209 -8.14 14.70 10.47
C GLY A 209 -9.05 15.90 10.22
N ILE A 210 -8.96 16.50 9.03
CA ILE A 210 -9.82 17.61 8.59
C ILE A 210 -11.30 17.20 8.64
N ALA A 211 -11.65 16.04 8.10
CA ALA A 211 -13.04 15.56 8.01
C ALA A 211 -13.70 15.34 9.38
N THR A 212 -12.93 14.97 10.40
CA THR A 212 -13.44 14.63 11.73
C THR A 212 -13.20 15.72 12.78
N GLY A 213 -12.32 16.68 12.49
CA GLY A 213 -11.81 17.68 13.44
C GLY A 213 -10.73 17.15 14.38
N ALA A 214 -10.01 16.10 13.99
CA ALA A 214 -8.85 15.59 14.73
C ALA A 214 -7.57 16.34 14.36
N THR A 215 -6.76 16.67 15.36
CA THR A 215 -5.46 17.36 15.20
C THR A 215 -4.27 16.45 15.48
N TYR A 216 -4.50 15.20 15.88
CA TYR A 216 -3.44 14.24 16.18
C TYR A 216 -3.76 12.87 15.61
N GLY A 217 -2.76 12.16 15.10
CA GLY A 217 -2.90 10.81 14.61
C GLY A 217 -1.75 9.88 14.99
N TYR A 218 -2.07 8.60 15.09
CA TYR A 218 -1.10 7.53 15.33
C TYR A 218 -1.10 6.56 14.15
N ILE A 219 0.09 6.14 13.72
CA ILE A 219 0.27 4.99 12.85
C ILE A 219 0.83 3.86 13.70
N TYR A 220 -0.01 2.87 14.02
CA TYR A 220 0.40 1.71 14.80
C TYR A 220 0.94 0.65 13.85
N ILE A 221 2.27 0.49 13.81
CA ILE A 221 2.98 -0.43 12.90
C ILE A 221 3.51 -1.60 13.71
N ARG A 222 3.31 -2.82 13.22
CA ARG A 222 3.90 -4.03 13.83
C ARG A 222 5.43 -3.95 13.88
N SER A 223 6.06 -4.52 14.91
CA SER A 223 7.54 -4.48 15.06
C SER A 223 8.28 -5.26 13.99
N GLU A 224 7.63 -6.20 13.31
CA GLU A 224 8.22 -7.01 12.25
C GLU A 224 8.40 -6.25 10.92
N TYR A 225 7.93 -5.00 10.83
CA TYR A 225 8.12 -4.14 9.65
C TYR A 225 9.08 -2.96 9.91
N PRO A 226 10.37 -3.21 10.23
CA PRO A 226 11.34 -2.15 10.51
C PRO A 226 11.57 -1.22 9.33
N HIS A 227 11.53 -1.73 8.09
CA HIS A 227 11.67 -0.91 6.88
C HIS A 227 10.51 0.07 6.70
N ALA A 228 9.27 -0.38 6.98
CA ALA A 228 8.09 0.48 6.92
C ALA A 228 8.15 1.55 8.02
N ILE A 229 8.51 1.18 9.25
CA ILE A 229 8.68 2.11 10.38
C ILE A 229 9.64 3.24 9.99
N ALA A 230 10.85 2.89 9.55
CA ALA A 230 11.87 3.88 9.21
C ALA A 230 11.44 4.82 8.07
N LYS A 231 10.81 4.29 7.02
CA LYS A 231 10.35 5.09 5.86
C LYS A 231 9.19 6.01 6.24
N VAL A 232 8.22 5.52 6.99
CA VAL A 232 7.07 6.33 7.44
C VAL A 232 7.53 7.44 8.39
N GLU A 233 8.40 7.15 9.36
CA GLU A 233 8.96 8.18 10.25
C GLU A 233 9.73 9.25 9.46
N THR A 234 10.54 8.83 8.49
CA THR A 234 11.27 9.76 7.61
C THR A 234 10.30 10.63 6.79
N ALA A 235 9.25 10.03 6.22
CA ALA A 235 8.25 10.75 5.44
C ALA A 235 7.46 11.75 6.32
N ILE A 236 7.05 11.37 7.53
CA ILE A 236 6.38 12.25 8.50
C ILE A 236 7.26 13.46 8.80
N ASN A 237 8.54 13.23 9.11
CA ASN A 237 9.46 14.31 9.43
C ASN A 237 9.65 15.26 8.24
N ALA A 238 9.75 14.72 7.03
CA ALA A 238 9.89 15.52 5.82
C ALA A 238 8.64 16.38 5.53
N CYS A 239 7.44 15.83 5.74
CA CYS A 239 6.18 16.50 5.38
C CYS A 239 5.47 17.22 6.53
N ALA A 240 6.03 17.25 7.75
CA ALA A 240 5.37 17.79 8.94
C ALA A 240 4.76 19.19 8.72
N HIS A 241 5.55 20.11 8.15
CA HIS A 241 5.13 21.48 7.83
C HIS A 241 3.98 21.58 6.81
N MET A 242 3.75 20.54 6.00
CA MET A 242 2.68 20.53 5.00
C MET A 242 1.35 20.02 5.55
N ILE A 243 1.39 19.29 6.66
CA ILE A 243 0.20 18.67 7.26
C ILE A 243 -0.28 19.38 8.52
N GLU A 244 0.45 20.40 8.99
CA GLU A 244 0.01 21.24 10.11
C GLU A 244 -1.41 21.82 9.90
N PRO A 245 -2.21 21.95 10.98
CA PRO A 245 -1.87 21.68 12.38
C PRO A 245 -2.02 20.20 12.79
N PHE A 246 -2.21 19.27 11.84
CA PHE A 246 -2.31 17.85 12.13
C PHE A 246 -0.94 17.24 12.41
N VAL A 247 -0.81 16.56 13.55
CA VAL A 247 0.42 15.89 13.97
C VAL A 247 0.26 14.39 13.83
N VAL A 248 1.27 13.70 13.30
CA VAL A 248 1.27 12.24 13.14
C VAL A 248 2.49 11.65 13.84
N GLU A 249 2.30 10.55 14.55
CA GLU A 249 3.37 9.82 15.23
C GLU A 249 3.27 8.31 14.92
N VAL A 250 4.42 7.66 14.74
CA VAL A 250 4.49 6.20 14.64
C VAL A 250 4.52 5.58 16.04
N ARG A 251 3.76 4.49 16.21
CA ARG A 251 3.83 3.64 17.39
C ARG A 251 4.13 2.21 16.99
N VAL A 252 5.23 1.69 17.51
CA VAL A 252 5.69 0.34 17.19
C VAL A 252 5.04 -0.66 18.13
N GLY A 253 4.36 -1.65 17.55
CA GLY A 253 3.74 -2.75 18.28
C GLY A 253 4.74 -3.73 18.87
N ALA A 254 4.34 -4.46 19.92
CA ALA A 254 5.20 -5.40 20.65
C ALA A 254 5.05 -6.87 20.18
N GLY A 255 4.72 -7.11 18.91
CA GLY A 255 4.65 -8.47 18.31
C GLY A 255 3.41 -9.29 18.69
N ALA A 256 2.32 -8.63 19.11
CA ALA A 256 1.09 -9.30 19.55
C ALA A 256 0.00 -9.21 18.48
N TYR A 257 -0.24 -10.32 17.75
CA TYR A 257 -1.26 -10.45 16.69
C TYR A 257 -2.68 -10.00 17.09
N VAL A 258 -3.02 -10.07 18.38
CA VAL A 258 -4.31 -9.58 18.90
C VAL A 258 -4.46 -8.06 18.73
N CYS A 259 -3.36 -7.31 18.65
CA CYS A 259 -3.37 -5.86 18.44
C CYS A 259 -3.88 -5.45 17.06
N GLY A 260 -4.07 -6.40 16.12
CA GLY A 260 -4.82 -6.12 14.89
C GLY A 260 -6.31 -5.84 15.14
N GLU A 261 -6.86 -6.23 16.29
CA GLU A 261 -8.23 -5.86 16.70
C GLU A 261 -8.28 -4.42 17.24
N GLU A 262 -9.29 -3.67 16.81
CA GLU A 262 -9.42 -2.21 17.03
C GLU A 262 -9.26 -1.82 18.50
N THR A 263 -9.92 -2.51 19.42
CA THR A 263 -9.90 -2.19 20.85
C THR A 263 -8.57 -2.55 21.52
N SER A 264 -8.02 -3.70 21.15
CA SER A 264 -6.73 -4.20 21.63
C SER A 264 -5.59 -3.27 21.19
N LEU A 265 -5.65 -2.75 19.96
CA LEU A 265 -4.74 -1.73 19.45
C LEU A 265 -4.75 -0.46 20.30
N LEU A 266 -5.95 0.05 20.63
CA LEU A 266 -6.07 1.28 21.42
C LEU A 266 -5.61 1.07 22.87
N ASN A 267 -5.85 -0.10 23.45
CA ASN A 267 -5.26 -0.45 24.75
C ASN A 267 -3.72 -0.43 24.70
N SER A 268 -3.13 -1.00 23.65
CA SER A 268 -1.67 -0.97 23.42
C SER A 268 -1.14 0.47 23.31
N LEU A 269 -1.82 1.34 22.56
CA LEU A 269 -1.47 2.77 22.45
C LEU A 269 -1.53 3.53 23.79
N GLU A 270 -2.38 3.09 24.72
CA GLU A 270 -2.46 3.64 26.08
C GLU A 270 -1.45 3.04 27.06
N GLY A 271 -0.61 2.09 26.62
CA GLY A 271 0.33 1.36 27.47
C GLY A 271 -0.33 0.32 28.38
N LYS A 272 -1.56 -0.09 28.06
CA LYS A 272 -2.31 -1.14 28.78
C LYS A 272 -2.05 -2.50 28.14
N HIS A 273 -2.40 -3.57 28.85
CA HIS A 273 -2.40 -4.91 28.27
C HIS A 273 -3.35 -5.00 27.07
N SER A 274 -2.88 -5.58 25.97
CA SER A 274 -3.59 -5.76 24.70
C SER A 274 -4.67 -6.84 24.74
N LEU A 275 -5.43 -6.94 25.83
CA LEU A 275 -6.61 -7.78 25.90
C LEU A 275 -7.78 -7.05 25.23
N PRO A 276 -8.57 -7.73 24.38
CA PRO A 276 -9.79 -7.14 23.84
C PRO A 276 -10.70 -6.76 25.01
N ALA A 277 -11.19 -5.52 25.04
CA ALA A 277 -12.20 -5.17 26.03
C ALA A 277 -13.48 -5.95 25.73
N GLN A 278 -14.21 -6.39 26.77
CA GLN A 278 -15.58 -6.86 26.59
C GLN A 278 -16.39 -5.74 25.94
N SER A 279 -16.85 -5.97 24.71
CA SER A 279 -17.60 -5.01 23.92
C SER A 279 -18.93 -4.65 24.61
N SER A 280 -18.92 -3.63 25.47
CA SER A 280 -20.14 -2.95 25.94
C SER A 280 -20.55 -1.79 25.02
N ALA A 281 -19.75 -1.50 23.99
CA ALA A 281 -19.94 -0.40 23.04
C ALA A 281 -20.33 -0.93 21.65
N VAL A 282 -21.11 -0.13 20.93
CA VAL A 282 -21.55 -0.40 19.54
C VAL A 282 -20.33 -0.74 18.66
N PRO A 283 -20.40 -1.75 17.76
CA PRO A 283 -19.31 -2.07 16.83
C PRO A 283 -18.75 -0.82 16.13
N GLY A 284 -17.42 -0.65 16.14
CA GLY A 284 -16.74 0.51 15.56
C GLY A 284 -16.60 1.74 16.49
N HIS A 285 -16.70 1.56 17.81
CA HIS A 285 -16.58 2.63 18.81
C HIS A 285 -15.46 2.39 19.84
N ALA A 286 -14.34 1.81 19.42
CA ALA A 286 -13.20 1.67 20.32
C ALA A 286 -12.56 3.06 20.61
N ARG A 287 -12.00 3.24 21.81
CA ARG A 287 -11.72 4.57 22.38
C ARG A 287 -10.25 4.71 22.77
N LEU A 288 -9.55 5.68 22.21
CA LEU A 288 -8.26 6.16 22.71
C LEU A 288 -8.51 7.42 23.52
N ARG A 289 -8.33 7.36 24.85
CA ARG A 289 -8.51 8.48 25.79
C ARG A 289 -9.87 9.19 25.68
N GLY A 290 -10.89 8.52 25.13
CA GLY A 290 -12.23 9.08 24.93
C GLY A 290 -12.95 8.60 23.66
N PRO A 291 -14.22 8.99 23.45
CA PRO A 291 -15.06 8.54 22.33
C PRO A 291 -14.55 8.88 20.92
N ALA A 292 -13.69 9.89 20.80
CA ALA A 292 -13.50 10.61 19.55
C ALA A 292 -12.28 10.11 18.76
N THR A 293 -12.25 8.81 18.48
CA THR A 293 -11.15 8.18 17.72
C THR A 293 -11.70 7.46 16.49
N ALA A 294 -11.13 7.76 15.32
CA ALA A 294 -11.40 7.01 14.09
C ALA A 294 -10.24 6.04 13.83
N VAL A 295 -10.47 4.74 14.01
CA VAL A 295 -9.49 3.72 13.63
C VAL A 295 -9.77 3.23 12.21
N ASN A 296 -8.77 3.28 11.33
CA ASN A 296 -8.88 2.86 9.94
C ASN A 296 -7.63 2.05 9.54
N ASN A 297 -7.79 1.08 8.65
CA ASN A 297 -6.66 0.34 8.06
C ASN A 297 -5.92 1.22 7.02
N VAL A 298 -4.63 0.94 6.78
CA VAL A 298 -3.76 1.65 5.83
C VAL A 298 -4.42 1.83 4.46
N GLU A 299 -4.82 0.75 3.77
CA GLU A 299 -5.47 0.84 2.45
C GLU A 299 -6.74 1.70 2.49
N THR A 300 -7.49 1.66 3.60
CA THR A 300 -8.71 2.48 3.75
C THR A 300 -8.39 3.97 3.66
N LEU A 301 -7.35 4.41 4.37
CA LEU A 301 -6.93 5.82 4.39
C LEU A 301 -6.33 6.23 3.04
N CYS A 302 -5.59 5.34 2.39
CA CYS A 302 -4.96 5.63 1.09
C CYS A 302 -5.95 5.80 -0.06
N ASN A 303 -7.19 5.31 0.07
CA ASN A 303 -8.25 5.58 -0.91
C ASN A 303 -8.84 7.00 -0.77
N VAL A 304 -8.71 7.63 0.40
CA VAL A 304 -9.37 8.91 0.72
C VAL A 304 -8.90 10.07 -0.19
N PRO A 305 -7.60 10.27 -0.45
CA PRO A 305 -7.14 11.35 -1.34
C PRO A 305 -7.81 11.28 -2.72
N HIS A 306 -7.97 10.08 -3.28
CA HIS A 306 -8.61 9.88 -4.58
C HIS A 306 -10.11 10.19 -4.54
N ILE A 307 -10.82 9.79 -3.48
CA ILE A 307 -12.26 10.09 -3.32
C ILE A 307 -12.49 11.59 -3.22
N VAL A 308 -11.68 12.29 -2.41
CA VAL A 308 -11.84 13.74 -2.24
C VAL A 308 -11.45 14.51 -3.49
N LEU A 309 -10.45 14.03 -4.25
CA LEU A 309 -10.04 14.68 -5.50
C LEU A 309 -11.02 14.45 -6.65
N ARG A 310 -11.47 13.21 -6.86
CA ARG A 310 -12.22 12.79 -8.07
C ARG A 310 -13.73 12.68 -7.84
N GLY A 311 -14.18 12.72 -6.58
CA GLY A 311 -15.58 12.68 -6.18
C GLY A 311 -16.11 11.27 -5.88
N ALA A 312 -17.18 11.23 -5.08
CA ALA A 312 -17.83 10.01 -4.64
C ALA A 312 -18.34 9.13 -5.78
N VAL A 313 -19.01 9.74 -6.77
CA VAL A 313 -19.58 9.04 -7.93
C VAL A 313 -18.50 8.33 -8.75
N TRP A 314 -17.35 8.99 -8.94
CA TRP A 314 -16.23 8.39 -9.66
C TRP A 314 -15.73 7.13 -8.96
N TYR A 315 -15.52 7.20 -7.64
CA TYR A 315 -15.04 6.04 -6.87
C TYR A 315 -16.10 4.92 -6.79
N ALA A 316 -17.37 5.27 -6.61
CA ALA A 316 -18.48 4.33 -6.57
C ALA A 316 -18.71 3.62 -7.92
N GLY A 317 -18.28 4.22 -9.03
CA GLY A 317 -18.30 3.63 -10.37
C GLY A 317 -17.27 2.51 -10.58
N ILE A 318 -16.35 2.31 -9.63
CA ILE A 318 -15.34 1.24 -9.68
C ILE A 318 -15.81 0.07 -8.82
N GLY A 319 -15.79 -1.14 -9.37
CA GLY A 319 -16.18 -2.36 -8.66
C GLY A 319 -17.69 -2.60 -8.57
N PRO A 320 -18.13 -3.74 -8.02
CA PRO A 320 -19.53 -4.11 -7.96
C PRO A 320 -20.29 -3.34 -6.85
N PRO A 321 -21.64 -3.27 -6.95
CA PRO A 321 -22.47 -2.67 -5.91
C PRO A 321 -22.17 -3.24 -4.51
N LYS A 322 -22.13 -2.38 -3.49
CA LYS A 322 -21.80 -2.70 -2.08
C LYS A 322 -20.34 -3.08 -1.79
N SER A 323 -19.49 -3.20 -2.81
CA SER A 323 -18.03 -3.38 -2.69
C SER A 323 -17.32 -2.44 -3.67
N THR A 324 -17.53 -1.14 -3.49
CA THR A 324 -16.99 -0.11 -4.39
C THR A 324 -15.51 0.14 -4.18
N GLY A 325 -14.87 0.66 -5.22
CA GLY A 325 -13.45 0.90 -5.31
C GLY A 325 -12.62 -0.37 -5.52
N PRO A 326 -11.36 -0.21 -5.97
CA PRO A 326 -10.45 -1.33 -6.09
C PRO A 326 -10.09 -1.88 -4.70
N ARG A 327 -9.63 -3.13 -4.69
CA ARG A 327 -9.11 -3.81 -3.51
C ARG A 327 -7.75 -4.37 -3.83
N LEU A 328 -6.80 -4.21 -2.92
CA LEU A 328 -5.52 -4.87 -3.01
C LEU A 328 -5.64 -6.30 -2.52
N PHE A 329 -5.08 -7.23 -3.29
CA PHE A 329 -4.90 -8.60 -2.88
C PHE A 329 -3.41 -8.85 -2.66
N SER A 330 -3.08 -9.77 -1.76
CA SER A 330 -1.71 -10.27 -1.62
C SER A 330 -1.74 -11.74 -2.02
N VAL A 331 -0.81 -12.14 -2.89
CA VAL A 331 -0.71 -13.51 -3.38
C VAL A 331 0.63 -14.08 -2.95
N THR A 332 0.57 -15.11 -2.11
CA THR A 332 1.71 -15.92 -1.71
C THR A 332 1.49 -17.36 -2.12
N GLN A 333 2.56 -18.05 -2.51
CA GLN A 333 2.55 -19.49 -2.72
C GLN A 333 3.29 -20.15 -1.55
N ALA A 334 2.65 -21.13 -0.90
CA ALA A 334 3.31 -22.00 0.07
C ALA A 334 3.82 -23.27 -0.66
N GLY A 335 5.08 -23.66 -0.45
CA GLY A 335 5.54 -25.04 -0.69
C GLY A 335 6.36 -25.38 -1.95
N ALA A 336 6.79 -24.46 -2.81
CA ALA A 336 7.80 -24.73 -3.85
C ALA A 336 8.47 -23.44 -4.38
N PRO A 337 9.75 -23.47 -4.81
CA PRO A 337 10.39 -22.33 -5.46
C PRO A 337 9.64 -21.95 -6.75
N CYS A 338 9.43 -20.65 -6.94
CA CYS A 338 8.76 -20.08 -8.10
C CYS A 338 9.64 -20.22 -9.35
N ASN A 339 9.59 -21.37 -10.02
CA ASN A 339 10.15 -21.59 -11.34
C ASN A 339 9.07 -22.24 -12.22
N THR A 340 8.11 -21.43 -12.68
CA THR A 340 7.19 -21.84 -13.73
C THR A 340 7.15 -20.76 -14.80
N THR A 341 7.82 -21.05 -15.92
CA THR A 341 7.67 -20.38 -17.20
C THR A 341 6.19 -20.17 -17.54
N LEU A 342 5.76 -18.91 -17.70
CA LEU A 342 4.40 -18.54 -18.09
C LEU A 342 4.24 -18.69 -19.61
N THR A 343 3.28 -19.51 -20.06
CA THR A 343 2.74 -19.47 -21.43
C THR A 343 1.42 -18.71 -21.44
N PRO A 344 1.13 -17.86 -22.45
CA PRO A 344 -0.15 -17.13 -22.52
C PRO A 344 -1.23 -17.97 -23.20
N THR A 345 -2.40 -18.09 -22.57
CA THR A 345 -3.65 -18.44 -23.26
C THR A 345 -4.80 -17.55 -22.78
N GLU A 346 -5.68 -17.21 -23.73
CA GLU A 346 -6.82 -16.31 -23.58
C GLU A 346 -8.00 -16.98 -22.84
N ALA A 347 -8.61 -16.30 -21.87
CA ALA A 347 -10.07 -16.29 -21.66
C ALA A 347 -10.47 -15.21 -20.65
N GLY A 348 -11.46 -14.40 -21.02
CA GLY A 348 -11.94 -13.25 -20.26
C GLY A 348 -12.69 -13.60 -18.97
N THR A 349 -12.36 -12.86 -17.90
CA THR A 349 -13.24 -12.37 -16.83
C THR A 349 -12.50 -11.22 -16.15
N ARG A 350 -13.11 -10.02 -16.04
CA ARG A 350 -12.48 -8.86 -15.39
C ARG A 350 -12.51 -9.01 -13.87
N LEU A 351 -11.49 -9.66 -13.30
CA LEU A 351 -11.20 -9.73 -11.87
C LEU A 351 -10.10 -8.71 -11.54
N VAL A 352 -10.37 -7.77 -10.63
CA VAL A 352 -9.50 -6.61 -10.34
C VAL A 352 -8.48 -6.95 -9.23
N SER A 353 -7.22 -7.12 -9.66
CA SER A 353 -5.93 -6.70 -9.10
C SER A 353 -5.53 -7.01 -7.64
N CYS A 354 -5.04 -8.22 -7.41
CA CYS A 354 -3.61 -8.55 -7.37
C CYS A 354 -3.59 -10.07 -7.55
N ALA A 355 -3.41 -10.51 -8.78
CA ALA A 355 -3.63 -11.90 -9.15
C ALA A 355 -2.48 -12.31 -10.05
N ILE A 356 -1.67 -13.26 -9.59
CA ILE A 356 -0.97 -14.11 -10.54
C ILE A 356 -2.04 -15.04 -11.10
N GLY A 357 -2.23 -14.99 -12.42
CA GLY A 357 -2.74 -16.14 -13.16
C GLY A 357 -1.67 -17.23 -13.09
N LEU A 358 -1.69 -18.00 -11.99
CA LEU A 358 -0.89 -19.21 -11.85
C LEU A 358 -1.79 -20.36 -12.28
N TYR A 359 -1.57 -20.88 -13.49
CA TYR A 359 -2.04 -22.22 -13.85
C TYR A 359 -1.13 -23.24 -13.15
N ALA A 360 -1.23 -23.31 -11.83
CA ALA A 360 -0.78 -24.45 -11.04
C ALA A 360 -2.03 -25.20 -10.59
N THR A 361 -1.92 -26.52 -10.42
CA THR A 361 -2.96 -27.29 -9.73
C THR A 361 -3.02 -26.80 -8.28
N ILE A 362 -4.02 -25.98 -7.96
CA ILE A 362 -4.23 -25.45 -6.61
C ILE A 362 -4.94 -26.54 -5.81
N GLU A 363 -4.24 -27.25 -4.93
CA GLU A 363 -4.86 -28.24 -4.03
C GLU A 363 -5.76 -27.58 -2.97
N SER A 364 -5.39 -26.37 -2.53
CA SER A 364 -6.15 -25.59 -1.56
C SER A 364 -5.76 -24.10 -1.59
N LYS A 365 -6.69 -23.22 -1.25
CA LYS A 365 -6.46 -21.77 -1.13
C LYS A 365 -7.00 -21.23 0.19
N GLU A 366 -6.17 -20.49 0.91
CA GLU A 366 -6.56 -19.71 2.08
C GLU A 366 -6.94 -18.28 1.65
N LEU A 367 -8.12 -17.80 2.04
CA LEU A 367 -8.63 -16.48 1.65
C LEU A 367 -8.88 -15.61 2.87
N GLY A 368 -8.07 -14.56 3.06
CA GLY A 368 -8.21 -13.59 4.17
C GLY A 368 -7.24 -13.78 5.33
N GLY A 369 -6.32 -14.75 5.24
CA GLY A 369 -5.36 -15.07 6.29
C GLY A 369 -5.90 -16.07 7.34
N ALA A 370 -5.09 -16.34 8.37
CA ALA A 370 -5.22 -17.51 9.26
C ALA A 370 -6.57 -17.62 10.00
N ARG A 371 -7.36 -16.54 10.07
CA ARG A 371 -8.70 -16.51 10.67
C ARG A 371 -9.80 -17.03 9.75
N TYR A 372 -9.52 -17.27 8.49
CA TYR A 372 -10.51 -17.58 7.46
C TYR A 372 -10.38 -19.02 6.95
N GLY A 373 -11.45 -19.50 6.30
CA GLY A 373 -11.56 -20.89 5.86
C GLY A 373 -10.71 -21.21 4.62
N TRP A 374 -10.26 -22.46 4.55
CA TRP A 374 -9.70 -23.06 3.36
C TRP A 374 -10.79 -23.34 2.33
N ARG A 375 -10.54 -22.99 1.07
CA ARG A 375 -11.37 -23.43 -0.06
C ARG A 375 -10.64 -24.49 -0.86
N HIS A 376 -11.34 -25.59 -1.14
CA HIS A 376 -10.92 -26.61 -2.08
C HIS A 376 -11.74 -26.45 -3.37
N ASP A 377 -11.04 -26.35 -4.50
CA ASP A 377 -11.56 -26.52 -5.87
C ASP A 377 -12.64 -25.56 -6.44
N ASP A 378 -12.85 -24.37 -5.86
CA ASP A 378 -13.75 -23.37 -6.45
C ASP A 378 -12.98 -22.32 -7.27
N ARG A 379 -12.94 -22.48 -8.60
CA ARG A 379 -12.27 -21.54 -9.53
C ARG A 379 -13.04 -20.24 -9.81
N GLU A 380 -14.32 -20.12 -9.40
CA GLU A 380 -15.22 -19.08 -9.93
C GLU A 380 -15.97 -18.21 -8.89
N ALA A 381 -15.69 -18.31 -7.59
CA ALA A 381 -16.40 -17.47 -6.61
C ALA A 381 -15.89 -16.01 -6.61
N PRO A 382 -16.74 -14.99 -6.88
CA PRO A 382 -16.31 -13.59 -6.82
C PRO A 382 -15.94 -13.18 -5.39
N SER A 383 -14.77 -12.57 -5.22
CA SER A 383 -14.31 -12.03 -3.94
C SER A 383 -15.11 -10.77 -3.58
N SER A 384 -16.09 -10.88 -2.68
CA SER A 384 -16.88 -9.75 -2.18
C SER A 384 -17.13 -9.89 -0.67
N CYS A 385 -17.20 -8.75 0.03
CA CYS A 385 -17.68 -8.72 1.41
C CYS A 385 -19.21 -8.75 1.40
N SER A 386 -19.83 -9.93 1.40
CA SER A 386 -21.23 -10.03 1.80
C SER A 386 -21.33 -9.88 3.32
N PRO A 387 -22.33 -9.14 3.85
CA PRO A 387 -22.60 -9.16 5.28
C PRO A 387 -22.87 -10.60 5.70
N LYS A 388 -22.28 -11.05 6.81
CA LYS A 388 -22.82 -12.23 7.51
C LYS A 388 -24.29 -11.92 7.79
N THR A 389 -25.20 -12.66 7.18
CA THR A 389 -26.61 -12.66 7.58
C THR A 389 -26.65 -12.89 9.08
N GLN A 390 -27.32 -11.97 9.80
CA GLN A 390 -27.52 -12.03 11.24
C GLN A 390 -28.15 -13.34 11.68
#